data_AF-A0A3C0G133-F1
#
_entry.id   AF-A0A3C0G133-F1
#
_cell.length_a   1.000
_cell.length_b   1.000
_cell.length_c   1.000
_cell.angle_alpha   90.00
_cell.angle_beta   90.00
_cell.angle_gamma   90.00
#
_symmetry.space_group_name_H-M   'P 1'
#
loop_
_entity.id
_entity.type
_entity.pdbx_description
1 polymer ?
#
loop_
_entity_poly.entity_id
_entity_poly.type
_entity_poly.pdbx_seq_one_letter_code
_entity_poly.pdbx_strand_id
1 'polypeptide(L)'
;ILLIALLVTNELGIVKGPVDYALDFEPLPIFNEVGILFLIGLIGWMPTTVEASSWISLWSIEKWKNQEKPSLKESLQEFNIGYIITAILAVFFMVIGWYTLYGTNTQLSNNAISFADQVVRLFTEHIGTWAYLFIAISAFATMFSTCMTAHDALARVSLDIISLLKPKEKWYSTKNAYTTGILILTFINFVVIAAFSANMGNLVALATFVSFVVAPLVGYMNLKNVTSCDLDPKFWPNKQLKFLTYVGILFLSLFALYYFYIIIL
;
A
#
# COMPACT_ATOMS: atom_id res chain seq x y z
N ILE A 1 19.20 -4.88 3.29
CA ILE A 1 19.12 -6.35 3.47
C ILE A 1 17.97 -6.95 2.66
N LEU A 2 16.70 -6.59 2.91
CA LEU A 2 15.57 -7.17 2.16
C LEU A 2 15.70 -7.04 0.64
N LEU A 3 16.12 -5.88 0.13
CA LEU A 3 16.35 -5.69 -1.30
C LEU A 3 17.37 -6.69 -1.85
N ILE A 4 18.48 -6.87 -1.15
CA ILE A 4 19.54 -7.81 -1.55
C ILE A 4 19.02 -9.25 -1.45
N ALA A 5 18.31 -9.58 -0.37
CA ALA A 5 17.69 -10.90 -0.20
C ALA A 5 16.71 -11.19 -1.35
N LEU A 6 15.89 -10.22 -1.74
CA LEU A 6 14.97 -10.34 -2.86
C LEU A 6 15.70 -10.60 -4.18
N LEU A 7 16.74 -9.81 -4.49
CA LEU A 7 17.54 -10.00 -5.69
C LEU A 7 18.20 -11.39 -5.73
N VAL A 8 18.84 -11.80 -4.63
CA VAL A 8 19.51 -13.10 -4.52
C VAL A 8 18.50 -14.24 -4.60
N THR A 9 17.38 -14.18 -3.89
CA THR A 9 16.32 -15.21 -3.97
C THR A 9 15.78 -15.32 -5.39
N ASN A 10 15.58 -14.20 -6.08
CA ASN A 10 15.10 -14.19 -7.46
C ASN A 10 16.12 -14.84 -8.43
N GLU A 11 17.39 -14.48 -8.33
CA GLU A 11 18.47 -15.09 -9.13
C GLU A 11 18.60 -16.60 -8.86
N LEU A 12 18.64 -17.01 -7.59
CA LEU A 12 18.73 -18.41 -7.19
C LEU A 12 17.49 -19.22 -7.61
N GLY A 13 16.30 -18.61 -7.53
CA GLY A 13 15.04 -19.21 -8.00
C GLY A 13 15.08 -19.46 -9.50
N ILE A 14 15.50 -18.46 -10.29
CA ILE A 14 15.64 -18.60 -11.75
C ILE A 14 16.65 -19.70 -12.12
N VAL A 15 17.78 -19.78 -11.42
CA VAL A 15 18.81 -20.80 -11.68
C VAL A 15 18.33 -22.22 -11.35
N LYS A 16 17.58 -22.40 -10.25
CA LYS A 16 17.03 -23.70 -9.87
C LYS A 16 15.85 -24.13 -10.76
N GLY A 17 15.14 -23.16 -11.35
CA GLY A 17 13.90 -23.41 -12.07
C GLY A 17 12.67 -23.33 -11.15
N PRO A 18 11.45 -23.33 -11.74
CA PRO A 18 10.21 -23.32 -10.97
C PRO A 18 10.03 -24.64 -10.23
N VAL A 19 9.34 -24.60 -9.09
CA VAL A 19 8.90 -25.79 -8.35
C VAL A 19 8.05 -26.72 -9.22
N ASP A 20 8.20 -28.03 -8.98
CA ASP A 20 7.39 -29.05 -9.64
C ASP A 20 5.92 -28.89 -9.26
N TYR A 21 5.03 -29.06 -10.23
CA TYR A 21 3.61 -28.98 -9.99
C TYR A 21 3.12 -30.22 -9.23
N ALA A 22 2.21 -30.01 -8.29
CA ALA A 22 1.49 -31.09 -7.65
C ALA A 22 0.72 -31.90 -8.69
N LEU A 23 0.60 -33.21 -8.47
CA LEU A 23 -0.01 -34.14 -9.44
C LEU A 23 -1.47 -33.81 -9.76
N ASP A 24 -2.16 -33.13 -8.84
CA ASP A 24 -3.55 -32.69 -8.88
C ASP A 24 -3.69 -31.17 -9.11
N PHE A 25 -2.62 -30.50 -9.56
CA PHE A 25 -2.67 -29.07 -9.80
C PHE A 25 -3.52 -28.73 -11.03
N GLU A 26 -4.57 -27.94 -10.81
CA GLU A 26 -5.31 -27.27 -11.87
C GLU A 26 -5.18 -25.74 -11.71
N PRO A 27 -4.86 -25.01 -12.78
CA PRO A 27 -4.78 -23.56 -12.72
C PRO A 27 -6.17 -22.97 -12.44
N LEU A 28 -6.23 -22.08 -11.44
CA LEU A 28 -7.47 -21.38 -11.11
C LEU A 28 -7.93 -20.52 -12.30
N PRO A 29 -9.22 -20.59 -12.69
CA PRO A 29 -9.73 -19.76 -13.77
C PRO A 29 -9.72 -18.28 -13.35
N ILE A 30 -9.12 -17.42 -14.17
CA ILE A 30 -8.91 -15.99 -13.87
C ILE A 30 -10.25 -15.21 -13.87
N PHE A 31 -11.22 -15.64 -14.67
CA PHE A 31 -12.52 -14.99 -14.85
C PHE A 31 -13.64 -15.61 -14.00
N ASN A 32 -13.31 -16.29 -12.90
CA ASN A 32 -14.30 -16.64 -11.87
C ASN A 32 -14.40 -15.53 -10.81
N GLU A 33 -15.40 -15.63 -9.94
CA GLU A 33 -15.63 -14.64 -8.88
C GLU A 33 -14.39 -14.38 -8.03
N VAL A 34 -13.70 -15.43 -7.58
CA VAL A 34 -12.49 -15.35 -6.74
C VAL A 34 -11.33 -14.67 -7.48
N GLY A 35 -11.09 -15.04 -8.74
CA GLY A 35 -10.05 -14.47 -9.59
C GLY A 35 -10.32 -13.00 -9.91
N ILE A 36 -11.58 -12.64 -10.13
CA ILE A 36 -11.97 -11.25 -10.35
C ILE A 36 -11.83 -10.44 -9.05
N LEU A 37 -12.25 -10.95 -7.89
CA LEU A 37 -12.04 -10.31 -6.59
C LEU A 37 -10.54 -10.13 -6.27
N PHE A 38 -9.69 -11.10 -6.65
CA PHE A 38 -8.24 -10.99 -6.52
C PHE A 38 -7.66 -9.89 -7.44
N LEU A 39 -8.03 -9.88 -8.73
CA LEU A 39 -7.65 -8.83 -9.66
C LEU A 39 -8.12 -7.46 -9.16
N ILE A 40 -9.31 -7.43 -8.54
CA ILE A 40 -9.84 -6.23 -7.92
C ILE A 40 -8.93 -5.75 -6.80
N GLY A 41 -8.59 -6.62 -5.86
CA GLY A 41 -7.68 -6.29 -4.78
C GLY A 41 -6.29 -5.84 -5.25
N LEU A 42 -5.74 -6.51 -6.27
CA LEU A 42 -4.42 -6.22 -6.82
C LEU A 42 -4.35 -4.85 -7.52
N ILE A 43 -5.32 -4.55 -8.40
CA ILE A 43 -5.24 -3.40 -9.30
C ILE A 43 -5.40 -2.07 -8.57
N GLY A 44 -6.39 -1.95 -7.68
CA GLY A 44 -6.72 -0.62 -7.16
C GLY A 44 -5.86 -0.18 -5.96
N TRP A 45 -5.12 -1.08 -5.31
CA TRP A 45 -4.36 -0.79 -4.08
C TRP A 45 -2.86 -0.59 -4.33
N MET A 46 -2.36 -0.99 -5.51
CA MET A 46 -0.94 -0.88 -5.87
C MET A 46 -0.62 0.39 -6.68
N PRO A 47 0.58 0.99 -6.51
CA PRO A 47 1.57 0.71 -5.47
C PRO A 47 1.26 1.42 -4.13
N THR A 48 0.28 2.33 -4.10
CA THR A 48 -0.17 3.04 -2.90
C THR A 48 -1.61 3.49 -3.05
N THR A 49 -2.31 3.75 -1.93
CA THR A 49 -3.68 4.26 -1.99
C THR A 49 -3.70 5.71 -2.44
N VAL A 50 -4.80 6.12 -3.09
CA VAL A 50 -4.97 7.51 -3.59
C VAL A 50 -4.92 8.53 -2.43
N GLU A 51 -5.22 8.09 -1.21
CA GLU A 51 -5.21 8.88 0.02
C GLU A 51 -3.79 9.30 0.45
N ALA A 52 -2.76 8.58 0.01
CA ALA A 52 -1.37 8.88 0.33
C ALA A 52 -0.94 10.28 -0.17
N SER A 53 -1.64 10.87 -1.15
CA SER A 53 -1.36 12.22 -1.63
C SER A 53 -1.48 13.28 -0.53
N SER A 54 -2.45 13.13 0.38
CA SER A 54 -2.64 14.03 1.52
C SER A 54 -1.49 13.92 2.52
N TRP A 55 -0.98 12.70 2.74
CA TRP A 55 0.12 12.44 3.68
C TRP A 55 1.41 13.08 3.19
N ILE A 56 1.74 12.83 1.92
CA ILE A 56 2.92 13.39 1.25
C ILE A 56 2.86 14.93 1.28
N SER A 57 1.67 15.51 1.08
CA SER A 57 1.49 16.96 1.14
C SER A 57 1.81 17.52 2.54
N LEU A 58 1.26 16.93 3.61
CA LEU A 58 1.51 17.38 4.98
C LEU A 58 2.97 17.18 5.40
N TRP A 59 3.59 16.05 5.05
CA TRP A 59 5.00 15.82 5.32
C TRP A 59 5.90 16.77 4.55
N SER A 60 5.56 17.12 3.31
CA SER A 60 6.30 18.10 2.53
C SER A 60 6.24 19.47 3.20
N ILE A 61 5.05 19.91 3.62
CA ILE A 61 4.87 21.16 4.37
C ILE A 61 5.71 21.15 5.66
N GLU A 62 5.71 20.04 6.41
CA GLU A 62 6.49 19.93 7.64
C GLU A 62 8.00 19.94 7.37
N LYS A 63 8.46 19.22 6.33
CA LYS A 63 9.87 19.18 5.91
C LYS A 63 10.37 20.57 5.51
N TRP A 64 9.57 21.33 4.78
CA TRP A 64 9.92 22.67 4.30
C TRP A 64 9.95 23.75 5.40
N LYS A 65 9.48 23.46 6.62
CA LYS A 65 9.68 24.37 7.76
C LYS A 65 11.15 24.46 8.16
N ASN A 66 11.92 23.41 7.93
CA ASN A 66 13.31 23.27 8.37
C ASN A 66 14.30 23.09 7.22
N GLN A 67 13.82 23.01 5.98
CA GLN A 67 14.62 22.76 4.77
C GLN A 67 14.12 23.64 3.62
N GLU A 68 14.99 23.92 2.65
CA GLU A 68 14.57 24.66 1.46
C GLU A 68 13.51 23.88 0.66
N LYS A 69 12.55 24.63 0.10
CA LYS A 69 11.50 24.06 -0.73
C LYS A 69 12.10 23.62 -2.08
N PRO A 70 12.04 22.34 -2.44
CA PRO A 70 12.53 21.84 -3.72
C PRO A 70 11.67 22.37 -4.87
N SER A 71 12.25 22.39 -6.07
CA SER A 71 11.49 22.66 -7.30
C SER A 71 10.51 21.52 -7.59
N LEU A 72 9.44 21.81 -8.34
CA LEU A 72 8.49 20.79 -8.78
C LEU A 72 9.18 19.65 -9.54
N LYS A 73 10.20 19.98 -10.34
CA LYS A 73 10.96 18.99 -11.11
C LYS A 73 11.67 18.00 -10.19
N GLU A 74 12.34 18.49 -9.14
CA GLU A 74 13.04 17.65 -8.17
C GLU A 74 12.05 16.77 -7.40
N SER A 75 10.92 17.34 -6.95
CA SER A 75 9.88 16.57 -6.25
C SER A 75 9.29 15.46 -7.13
N LEU A 76 9.05 15.73 -8.41
CA LEU A 76 8.56 14.73 -9.35
C LEU A 76 9.63 13.67 -9.66
N GLN A 77 10.91 14.05 -9.73
CA GLN A 77 11.99 13.10 -9.92
C GLN A 77 12.12 12.15 -8.73
N GLU A 78 12.09 12.66 -7.50
CA GLU A 78 12.09 11.86 -6.28
C GLU A 78 10.92 10.87 -6.26
N PHE A 79 9.71 11.35 -6.55
CA PHE A 79 8.51 10.51 -6.62
C PHE A 79 8.63 9.43 -7.71
N ASN A 80 9.02 9.80 -8.93
CA ASN A 80 9.09 8.87 -10.06
C ASN A 80 10.16 7.78 -9.84
N ILE A 81 11.31 8.13 -9.27
CA ILE A 81 12.35 7.15 -8.93
C ILE A 81 11.81 6.15 -7.92
N GLY A 82 11.18 6.62 -6.84
CA GLY A 82 10.56 5.74 -5.86
C GLY A 82 9.51 4.83 -6.49
N TYR A 83 8.62 5.39 -7.31
CA TYR A 83 7.57 4.65 -8.00
C TYR A 83 8.12 3.55 -8.94
N ILE A 84 9.14 3.87 -9.75
CA ILE A 84 9.77 2.91 -10.67
C ILE A 84 10.46 1.80 -9.88
N ILE A 85 11.17 2.13 -8.81
CA ILE A 85 11.81 1.11 -7.95
C ILE A 85 10.74 0.17 -7.40
N THR A 86 9.63 0.70 -6.86
CA THR A 86 8.54 -0.14 -6.35
C THR A 86 7.93 -1.05 -7.42
N ALA A 87 7.75 -0.54 -8.64
CA ALA A 87 7.25 -1.35 -9.77
C ALA A 87 8.20 -2.50 -10.12
N ILE A 88 9.52 -2.26 -10.14
CA ILE A 88 10.53 -3.29 -10.37
C ILE A 88 10.50 -4.35 -9.25
N LEU A 89 10.40 -3.92 -7.99
CA LEU A 89 10.32 -4.84 -6.85
C LEU A 89 9.08 -5.72 -6.91
N ALA A 90 7.93 -5.18 -7.32
CA ALA A 90 6.70 -5.94 -7.50
C ALA A 90 6.89 -7.12 -8.49
N VAL A 91 7.64 -6.89 -9.58
CA VAL A 91 7.98 -7.96 -10.54
C VAL A 91 8.83 -9.06 -9.89
N PHE A 92 9.83 -8.70 -9.08
CA PHE A 92 10.62 -9.72 -8.38
C PHE A 92 9.81 -10.53 -7.38
N PHE A 93 8.89 -9.89 -6.64
CA PHE A 93 7.98 -10.62 -5.76
C PHE A 93 7.03 -11.55 -6.53
N MET A 94 6.54 -11.11 -7.69
CA MET A 94 5.71 -11.95 -8.56
C MET A 94 6.49 -13.17 -9.08
N VAL A 95 7.74 -12.98 -9.50
CA VAL A 95 8.61 -14.07 -9.97
C VAL A 95 8.89 -15.07 -8.84
N ILE A 96 9.17 -14.61 -7.62
CA ILE A 96 9.33 -15.50 -6.47
C ILE A 96 8.05 -16.30 -6.22
N GLY A 97 6.88 -15.65 -6.18
CA GLY A 97 5.61 -16.35 -6.00
C GLY A 97 5.35 -17.40 -7.08
N TRP A 98 5.68 -17.08 -8.34
CA TRP A 98 5.58 -18.02 -9.45
C TRP A 98 6.55 -19.20 -9.32
N TYR A 99 7.80 -18.95 -8.95
CA TYR A 99 8.83 -19.99 -8.90
C TYR A 99 8.76 -20.86 -7.64
N THR A 100 8.11 -20.40 -6.56
CA THR A 100 8.11 -21.09 -5.26
C THR A 100 6.75 -21.64 -4.84
N LEU A 101 5.65 -20.98 -5.21
CA LEU A 101 4.32 -21.33 -4.72
C LEU A 101 3.40 -21.84 -5.81
N TYR A 102 3.47 -21.27 -7.01
CA TYR A 102 2.56 -21.62 -8.09
C TYR A 102 2.75 -23.08 -8.53
N GLY A 103 1.65 -23.83 -8.58
CA GLY A 103 1.69 -25.26 -8.88
C GLY A 103 1.75 -26.18 -7.67
N THR A 104 2.05 -25.68 -6.46
CA THR A 104 2.30 -26.54 -5.28
C THR A 104 1.06 -26.88 -4.44
N ASN A 105 -0.10 -26.29 -4.75
CA ASN A 105 -1.31 -26.30 -3.91
C ASN A 105 -1.12 -25.75 -2.48
N THR A 106 0.04 -25.14 -2.19
CA THR A 106 0.31 -24.51 -0.89
C THR A 106 -0.52 -23.24 -0.75
N GLN A 107 -1.39 -23.21 0.25
CA GLN A 107 -2.13 -22.01 0.63
C GLN A 107 -1.39 -21.28 1.76
N LEU A 108 -1.20 -19.98 1.60
CA LEU A 108 -0.68 -19.13 2.66
C LEU A 108 -1.72 -19.02 3.78
N SER A 109 -1.25 -19.00 5.02
CA SER A 109 -2.13 -18.98 6.19
C SER A 109 -2.91 -17.67 6.29
N ASN A 110 -4.19 -17.76 6.66
CA ASN A 110 -5.00 -16.60 7.04
C ASN A 110 -4.65 -16.03 8.42
N ASN A 111 -3.81 -16.71 9.20
CA ASN A 111 -3.27 -16.21 10.47
C ASN A 111 -2.05 -15.33 10.22
N ALA A 112 -2.05 -14.11 10.76
CA ALA A 112 -0.98 -13.13 10.51
C ALA A 112 0.41 -13.60 10.96
N ILE A 113 0.51 -14.37 12.05
CA ILE A 113 1.79 -14.86 12.59
C ILE A 113 2.36 -15.95 11.67
N SER A 114 1.52 -16.93 11.31
CA SER A 114 1.91 -18.01 10.41
C SER A 114 2.26 -17.48 9.01
N PHE A 115 1.49 -16.51 8.51
CA PHE A 115 1.77 -15.84 7.24
C PHE A 115 3.14 -15.16 7.25
N ALA A 116 3.48 -14.42 8.31
CA ALA A 116 4.77 -13.75 8.42
C ALA A 116 5.95 -14.74 8.40
N ASP A 117 5.84 -15.86 9.12
CA ASP A 117 6.86 -16.93 9.10
C ASP A 117 6.99 -17.55 7.71
N GLN A 118 5.86 -17.85 7.05
CA GLN A 118 5.85 -18.37 5.68
C GLN A 118 6.56 -17.43 4.70
N VAL A 119 6.28 -16.12 4.76
CA VAL A 119 6.94 -15.12 3.89
C VAL A 119 8.46 -15.12 4.11
N VAL A 120 8.93 -15.14 5.36
CA VAL A 120 10.39 -15.20 5.63
C VAL A 120 10.98 -16.50 5.10
N ARG A 121 10.26 -17.62 5.24
CA ARG A 121 10.72 -18.93 4.77
C ARG A 121 10.94 -18.99 3.27
N LEU A 122 10.08 -18.33 2.47
CA LEU A 122 10.24 -18.24 1.01
C LEU A 122 11.62 -17.74 0.60
N PHE A 123 12.16 -16.76 1.32
CA PHE A 123 13.51 -16.26 1.04
C PHE A 123 14.59 -17.25 1.48
N THR A 124 14.40 -17.90 2.63
CA THR A 124 15.40 -18.83 3.19
C THR A 124 15.46 -20.18 2.50
N GLU A 125 14.41 -20.59 1.78
CA GLU A 125 14.41 -21.83 1.01
C GLU A 125 15.50 -21.83 -0.08
N HIS A 126 15.73 -20.67 -0.70
CA HIS A 126 16.78 -20.52 -1.70
C HIS A 126 18.13 -20.09 -1.11
N ILE A 127 18.15 -19.19 -0.12
CA ILE A 127 19.38 -18.60 0.44
C ILE A 127 20.03 -19.49 1.51
N GLY A 128 19.23 -20.25 2.24
CA GLY A 128 19.64 -21.05 3.39
C GLY A 128 19.12 -20.50 4.72
N THR A 129 19.01 -21.38 5.71
CA THR A 129 18.41 -21.09 7.04
C THR A 129 19.16 -20.05 7.86
N TRP A 130 20.47 -19.90 7.63
CA TRP A 130 21.30 -18.88 8.30
C TRP A 130 20.81 -17.45 8.01
N ALA A 131 20.17 -17.22 6.86
CA ALA A 131 19.64 -15.92 6.47
C ALA A 131 18.33 -15.55 7.17
N TYR A 132 17.67 -16.52 7.81
CA TYR A 132 16.37 -16.33 8.47
C TYR A 132 16.37 -15.13 9.41
N LEU A 133 17.35 -15.08 10.33
CA LEU A 133 17.41 -14.02 11.34
C LEU A 133 17.59 -12.63 10.71
N PHE A 134 18.44 -12.52 9.69
CA PHE A 134 18.68 -11.25 9.00
C PHE A 134 17.44 -10.76 8.25
N ILE A 135 16.74 -11.68 7.57
CA ILE A 135 15.52 -11.37 6.83
C ILE A 135 14.40 -11.01 7.80
N ALA A 136 14.19 -11.79 8.85
CA ALA A 136 13.16 -11.56 9.86
C ALA A 136 13.34 -10.19 10.55
N ILE A 137 14.55 -9.84 10.98
CA ILE A 137 14.83 -8.53 11.59
C ILE A 137 14.57 -7.40 10.59
N SER A 138 14.98 -7.58 9.34
CA SER A 138 14.79 -6.56 8.32
C SER A 138 13.31 -6.39 7.96
N ALA A 139 12.56 -7.48 7.83
CA ALA A 139 11.12 -7.49 7.61
C ALA A 139 10.39 -6.79 8.77
N PHE A 140 10.75 -7.12 10.01
CA PHE A 140 10.24 -6.45 11.19
C PHE A 140 10.51 -4.94 11.13
N ALA A 141 11.76 -4.52 10.86
CA ALA A 141 12.11 -3.10 10.78
C ALA A 141 11.31 -2.36 9.69
N THR A 142 11.11 -2.98 8.52
CA THR A 142 10.33 -2.41 7.41
C THR A 142 8.85 -2.29 7.76
N MET A 143 8.23 -3.34 8.33
CA MET A 143 6.82 -3.29 8.74
C MET A 143 6.61 -2.31 9.91
N PHE A 144 7.52 -2.30 10.88
CA PHE A 144 7.49 -1.36 12.00
C PHE A 144 7.59 0.10 11.52
N SER A 145 8.50 0.39 10.59
CA SER A 145 8.61 1.69 9.95
C SER A 145 7.29 2.11 9.27
N THR A 146 6.67 1.18 8.53
CA THR A 146 5.38 1.41 7.87
C THR A 146 4.27 1.74 8.88
N CYS A 147 4.20 1.00 9.99
CA CYS A 147 3.26 1.29 11.07
C CYS A 147 3.47 2.68 11.66
N MET A 148 4.72 3.06 11.93
CA MET A 148 5.08 4.39 12.44
C MET A 148 4.67 5.50 11.47
N THR A 149 4.98 5.33 10.18
CA THR A 149 4.62 6.27 9.11
C THR A 149 3.10 6.44 9.01
N ALA A 150 2.33 5.35 9.05
CA ALA A 150 0.87 5.42 8.98
C ALA A 150 0.26 6.09 10.22
N HIS A 151 0.77 5.80 11.43
CA HIS A 151 0.30 6.46 12.65
C HIS A 151 0.57 7.96 12.63
N ASP A 152 1.78 8.38 12.23
CA ASP A 152 2.12 9.80 12.11
C ASP A 152 1.21 10.51 11.09
N ALA A 153 1.04 9.94 9.90
CA ALA A 153 0.16 10.48 8.87
C ALA A 153 -1.29 10.65 9.36
N LEU A 154 -1.88 9.56 9.88
CA LEU A 154 -3.28 9.56 10.30
C LEU A 154 -3.52 10.52 11.47
N ALA A 155 -2.59 10.60 12.43
CA ALA A 155 -2.69 11.54 13.53
C ALA A 155 -2.65 12.99 13.03
N ARG A 156 -1.71 13.32 12.13
CA ARG A 156 -1.59 14.67 11.54
C ARG A 156 -2.82 15.06 10.74
N VAL A 157 -3.26 14.21 9.81
CA VAL A 157 -4.43 14.46 8.97
C VAL A 157 -5.68 14.63 9.82
N SER A 158 -5.90 13.74 10.80
CA SER A 158 -7.08 13.81 11.66
C SER A 158 -7.13 15.10 12.47
N LEU A 159 -5.99 15.52 13.04
CA LEU A 159 -5.91 16.76 13.80
C LEU A 159 -6.07 18.00 12.93
N ASP A 160 -5.49 17.99 11.73
CA ASP A 160 -5.65 19.07 10.76
C ASP A 160 -7.13 19.25 10.39
N ILE A 161 -7.82 18.16 10.03
CA ILE A 161 -9.27 18.16 9.75
C ILE A 161 -10.07 18.70 10.93
N ILE A 162 -9.81 18.21 12.15
CA ILE A 162 -10.54 18.67 13.35
C ILE A 162 -10.26 20.15 13.62
N SER A 163 -9.04 20.63 13.41
CA SER A 163 -8.68 22.02 13.60
C SER A 163 -9.39 22.94 12.60
N LEU A 164 -9.58 22.49 11.36
CA LEU A 164 -10.34 23.20 10.33
C LEU A 164 -11.84 23.22 10.65
N LEU A 165 -12.39 22.15 11.22
CA LEU A 165 -13.79 22.06 11.66
C LEU A 165 -14.06 22.86 12.94
N LYS A 166 -13.06 23.01 13.81
CA LYS A 166 -13.14 23.73 15.09
C LYS A 166 -12.04 24.82 15.19
N PRO A 167 -12.08 25.86 14.36
CA PRO A 167 -11.01 26.85 14.28
C PRO A 167 -10.81 27.68 15.55
N LYS A 168 -11.82 27.71 16.44
CA LYS A 168 -11.74 28.37 17.75
C LYS A 168 -10.95 27.56 18.78
N GLU A 169 -10.82 26.25 18.59
CA GLU A 169 -10.17 25.32 19.52
C GLU A 169 -8.71 25.10 19.12
N LYS A 170 -7.81 25.89 19.68
CA LYS A 170 -6.36 25.81 19.37
C LYS A 170 -5.69 24.53 19.89
N TRP A 171 -6.37 23.76 20.75
CA TRP A 171 -5.84 22.52 21.31
C TRP A 171 -5.40 21.53 20.22
N TYR A 172 -6.16 21.40 19.13
CA TYR A 172 -5.91 20.41 18.08
C TYR A 172 -4.61 20.65 17.29
N SER A 173 -4.03 21.84 17.39
CA SER A 173 -2.73 22.17 16.79
C SER A 173 -1.55 21.95 17.76
N THR A 174 -1.80 21.43 18.96
CA THR A 174 -0.75 21.24 19.99
C THR A 174 -0.07 19.88 19.90
N LYS A 175 1.16 19.80 20.41
CA LYS A 175 1.90 18.54 20.56
C LYS A 175 1.15 17.53 21.45
N ASN A 176 0.38 18.01 22.42
CA ASN A 176 -0.40 17.13 23.30
C ASN A 176 -1.54 16.45 22.54
N ALA A 177 -2.25 17.19 21.68
CA ALA A 177 -3.28 16.62 20.82
C ALA A 177 -2.69 15.56 19.86
N TYR A 178 -1.49 15.82 19.31
CA TYR A 178 -0.75 14.84 18.52
C TYR A 178 -0.45 13.56 19.31
N THR A 179 0.13 13.68 20.50
CA THR A 179 0.42 12.52 21.36
C THR A 179 -0.85 11.74 21.72
N THR A 180 -1.94 12.44 22.06
CA THR A 180 -3.24 11.80 22.34
C THR A 180 -3.78 11.09 21.09
N GLY A 181 -3.69 11.70 19.91
CA GLY A 181 -4.09 11.09 18.65
C GLY A 181 -3.34 9.80 18.37
N ILE A 182 -2.01 9.78 18.57
CA ILE A 182 -1.19 8.57 18.42
C ILE A 182 -1.63 7.49 19.41
N LEU A 183 -1.84 7.82 20.69
CA LEU A 183 -2.28 6.84 21.70
C LEU A 183 -3.65 6.25 21.37
N ILE A 184 -4.59 7.07 20.89
CA ILE A 184 -5.90 6.61 20.43
C ILE A 184 -5.77 5.67 19.24
N LEU A 185 -4.97 6.04 18.23
CA LEU A 185 -4.71 5.18 17.06
C LEU A 185 -4.07 3.85 17.45
N THR A 186 -3.11 3.86 18.38
CA THR A 186 -2.50 2.64 18.92
C THR A 186 -3.55 1.74 19.57
N PHE A 187 -4.45 2.31 20.37
CA PHE A 187 -5.52 1.55 21.01
C PHE A 187 -6.50 0.96 19.99
N ILE A 188 -6.93 1.76 19.00
CA ILE A 188 -7.81 1.29 17.91
C ILE A 188 -7.15 0.14 17.15
N ASN A 189 -5.87 0.30 16.77
CA ASN A 189 -5.13 -0.73 16.04
C ASN A 189 -4.96 -2.00 16.87
N PHE A 190 -4.71 -1.89 18.18
CA PHE A 190 -4.69 -3.05 19.06
C PHE A 190 -6.01 -3.80 19.07
N VAL A 191 -7.14 -3.09 19.17
CA VAL A 191 -8.49 -3.70 19.13
C VAL A 191 -8.73 -4.40 17.79
N VAL A 192 -8.39 -3.76 16.68
CA VAL A 192 -8.53 -4.34 15.34
C VAL A 192 -7.67 -5.60 15.20
N ILE A 193 -6.40 -5.56 15.60
CA ILE A 193 -5.51 -6.73 15.54
C ILE A 193 -6.05 -7.86 16.42
N ALA A 194 -6.48 -7.56 17.65
CA ALA A 194 -7.04 -8.57 18.55
C ALA A 194 -8.29 -9.23 17.95
N ALA A 195 -9.16 -8.47 17.31
CA ALA A 195 -10.39 -8.98 16.68
C ALA A 195 -10.14 -9.75 15.36
N PHE A 196 -9.13 -9.36 14.57
CA PHE A 196 -8.94 -9.86 13.20
C PHE A 196 -7.67 -10.72 13.00
N SER A 197 -6.83 -10.94 14.02
CA SER A 197 -5.55 -11.68 13.90
C SER A 197 -5.68 -13.09 13.29
N ALA A 198 -6.82 -13.76 13.50
CA ALA A 198 -7.12 -15.08 12.94
C ALA A 198 -7.71 -15.04 11.51
N ASN A 199 -8.10 -13.86 11.01
CA ASN A 199 -8.78 -13.66 9.72
C ASN A 199 -8.14 -12.49 8.94
N MET A 200 -6.81 -12.51 8.79
CA MET A 200 -6.07 -11.42 8.14
C MET A 200 -6.56 -11.18 6.69
N GLY A 201 -6.90 -12.24 5.96
CA GLY A 201 -7.44 -12.12 4.59
C GLY A 201 -8.68 -11.23 4.52
N ASN A 202 -9.62 -11.38 5.46
CA ASN A 202 -10.83 -10.56 5.53
C ASN A 202 -10.50 -9.10 5.88
N LEU A 203 -9.52 -8.87 6.76
CA LEU A 203 -9.07 -7.52 7.11
C LEU A 203 -8.49 -6.80 5.90
N VAL A 204 -7.63 -7.47 5.13
CA VAL A 204 -7.02 -6.92 3.90
C VAL A 204 -8.11 -6.65 2.86
N ALA A 205 -9.00 -7.61 2.63
CA ALA A 205 -10.10 -7.45 1.67
C ALA A 205 -11.00 -6.24 2.02
N LEU A 206 -11.37 -6.09 3.29
CA LEU A 206 -12.18 -4.96 3.76
C LEU A 206 -11.44 -3.63 3.58
N ALA A 207 -10.16 -3.55 3.96
CA ALA A 207 -9.37 -2.34 3.79
C ALA A 207 -9.25 -1.93 2.32
N THR A 208 -8.97 -2.90 1.45
CA THR A 208 -8.87 -2.68 0.01
C THR A 208 -10.19 -2.21 -0.60
N PHE A 209 -11.30 -2.81 -0.17
CA PHE A 209 -12.64 -2.38 -0.57
C PHE A 209 -12.92 -0.91 -0.19
N VAL A 210 -12.71 -0.54 1.08
CA VAL A 210 -12.96 0.83 1.55
C VAL A 210 -12.15 1.84 0.74
N SER A 211 -10.88 1.55 0.47
CA SER A 211 -10.04 2.41 -0.37
C SER A 211 -10.61 2.59 -1.78
N PHE A 212 -11.20 1.56 -2.41
CA PHE A 212 -11.79 1.70 -3.76
C PHE A 212 -13.03 2.56 -3.80
N VAL A 213 -13.90 2.43 -2.80
CA VAL A 213 -15.10 3.25 -2.71
C VAL A 213 -14.73 4.73 -2.58
N VAL A 214 -13.64 5.03 -1.87
CA VAL A 214 -13.19 6.40 -1.61
C VAL A 214 -12.27 6.94 -2.71
N ALA A 215 -11.58 6.07 -3.47
CA ALA A 215 -10.58 6.48 -4.46
C ALA A 215 -11.08 7.44 -5.56
N PRO A 216 -12.27 7.27 -6.17
CA PRO A 216 -12.80 8.23 -7.14
C PRO A 216 -12.98 9.63 -6.56
N LEU A 217 -13.46 9.71 -5.31
CA LEU A 217 -13.66 10.97 -4.61
C LEU A 217 -12.32 11.67 -4.36
N VAL A 218 -11.35 10.96 -3.80
CA VAL A 218 -10.01 11.53 -3.51
C VAL A 218 -9.28 11.89 -4.81
N GLY A 219 -9.38 11.04 -5.84
CA GLY A 219 -8.81 11.32 -7.16
C GLY A 219 -9.36 12.61 -7.78
N TYR A 220 -10.68 12.81 -7.71
CA TYR A 220 -11.31 14.05 -8.15
C TYR A 220 -10.87 15.26 -7.31
N MET A 221 -10.82 15.14 -5.99
CA MET A 221 -10.36 16.20 -5.10
C MET A 221 -8.91 16.60 -5.38
N ASN A 222 -8.02 15.62 -5.60
CA ASN A 222 -6.64 15.87 -6.01
C ASN A 222 -6.58 16.64 -7.34
N LEU A 223 -7.32 16.19 -8.36
CA LEU A 223 -7.35 16.86 -9.67
C LEU A 223 -7.84 18.31 -9.54
N LYS A 224 -8.91 18.54 -8.77
CA LYS A 224 -9.46 19.87 -8.52
C LYS A 224 -8.46 20.77 -7.77
N ASN A 225 -7.73 20.20 -6.80
CA ASN A 225 -6.74 20.94 -6.02
C ASN A 225 -5.56 21.38 -6.91
N VAL A 226 -4.99 20.49 -7.73
CA VAL A 226 -3.85 20.83 -8.61
C VAL A 226 -4.21 21.68 -9.83
N THR A 227 -5.51 21.90 -10.06
CA THR A 227 -6.04 22.77 -11.13
C THR A 227 -6.84 23.96 -10.59
N SER A 228 -6.72 24.25 -9.29
CA SER A 228 -7.42 25.38 -8.68
C SER A 228 -6.83 26.72 -9.14
N CYS A 229 -7.59 27.79 -8.92
CA CYS A 229 -7.14 29.16 -9.17
C CYS A 229 -6.00 29.61 -8.24
N ASP A 230 -5.74 28.87 -7.16
CA ASP A 230 -4.68 29.17 -6.19
C ASP A 230 -3.29 28.77 -6.69
N LEU A 231 -3.21 27.97 -7.75
CA LEU A 231 -1.98 27.51 -8.37
C LEU A 231 -1.76 28.18 -9.72
N ASP A 232 -0.54 28.69 -9.93
CA ASP A 232 -0.10 29.21 -11.23
C ASP A 232 -0.30 28.13 -12.32
N PRO A 233 -1.00 28.45 -13.43
CA PRO A 233 -1.25 27.53 -14.54
C PRO A 233 -0.01 26.82 -15.09
N LYS A 234 1.19 27.38 -14.92
CA LYS A 234 2.45 26.73 -15.33
C LYS A 234 2.77 25.43 -14.58
N PHE A 235 2.22 25.25 -13.38
CA PHE A 235 2.40 24.06 -12.55
C PHE A 235 1.27 23.04 -12.71
N TRP A 236 0.27 23.33 -13.55
CA TRP A 236 -0.84 22.42 -13.77
C TRP A 236 -0.38 21.15 -14.50
N PRO A 237 -1.04 20.00 -14.24
CA PRO A 237 -0.79 18.80 -15.01
C PRO A 237 -1.08 19.02 -16.50
N ASN A 238 -0.32 18.35 -17.36
CA ASN A 238 -0.55 18.42 -18.80
C ASN A 238 -1.90 17.78 -19.19
N LYS A 239 -2.36 18.01 -20.42
CA LYS A 239 -3.66 17.50 -20.89
C LYS A 239 -3.75 15.97 -20.85
N GLN A 240 -2.64 15.27 -21.12
CA GLN A 240 -2.58 13.81 -21.10
C GLN A 240 -2.79 13.25 -19.70
N LEU A 241 -2.14 13.83 -18.69
CA LEU A 241 -2.28 13.42 -17.30
C LEU A 241 -3.68 13.73 -16.78
N LYS A 242 -4.26 14.89 -17.12
CA LYS A 242 -5.66 15.19 -16.80
C LYS A 242 -6.62 14.14 -17.38
N PHE A 243 -6.43 13.78 -18.65
CA PHE A 243 -7.23 12.74 -19.30
C PHE A 243 -7.05 11.39 -18.62
N LEU A 244 -5.81 10.99 -18.32
CA LEU A 244 -5.51 9.76 -17.58
C LEU A 244 -6.18 9.74 -16.21
N THR A 245 -6.20 10.88 -15.50
CA THR A 245 -6.90 10.99 -14.21
C THR A 245 -8.41 10.78 -14.36
N TYR A 246 -9.05 11.38 -15.36
CA TYR A 246 -10.49 11.16 -15.59
C TYR A 246 -10.80 9.71 -15.96
N VAL A 247 -10.00 9.09 -16.83
CA VAL A 247 -10.15 7.67 -17.18
C VAL A 247 -9.94 6.79 -15.95
N GLY A 248 -8.95 7.09 -15.11
CA GLY A 248 -8.70 6.37 -13.86
C GLY A 248 -9.85 6.49 -12.86
N ILE A 249 -10.42 7.69 -12.69
CA ILE A 249 -11.59 7.92 -11.83
C ILE A 249 -12.79 7.11 -12.34
N LEU A 250 -13.06 7.16 -13.65
CA LEU A 250 -14.14 6.39 -14.26
C LEU A 250 -13.93 4.88 -14.06
N PHE A 251 -12.72 4.40 -14.34
CA PHE A 251 -12.34 3.00 -14.15
C PHE A 251 -12.56 2.55 -12.71
N LEU A 252 -12.01 3.26 -11.73
CA LEU A 252 -12.17 2.94 -10.30
C LEU A 252 -13.63 3.02 -9.83
N SER A 253 -14.43 3.94 -10.39
CA SER A 253 -15.86 4.05 -10.08
C SER A 253 -16.64 2.83 -10.59
N LEU A 254 -16.42 2.44 -11.85
CA LEU A 254 -17.03 1.24 -12.42
C LEU A 254 -16.62 -0.01 -11.65
N PHE A 255 -15.36 -0.06 -11.22
CA PHE A 255 -14.81 -1.16 -10.46
C PHE A 255 -15.42 -1.30 -9.07
N ALA A 256 -15.57 -0.17 -8.36
CA ALA A 256 -16.25 -0.15 -7.06
C ALA A 256 -17.72 -0.61 -7.21
N LEU A 257 -18.44 -0.13 -8.23
CA LEU A 257 -19.83 -0.54 -8.50
C LEU A 257 -19.93 -2.03 -8.82
N TYR A 258 -19.01 -2.56 -9.62
CA TYR A 258 -18.97 -3.98 -9.97
C TYR A 258 -18.66 -4.87 -8.77
N TYR A 259 -17.75 -4.46 -7.90
CA TYR A 259 -17.48 -5.15 -6.64
C TYR A 259 -18.71 -5.16 -5.72
N PHE A 260 -19.41 -4.02 -5.58
CA PHE A 260 -20.69 -3.96 -4.86
C PHE A 260 -21.73 -4.93 -5.42
N TYR A 261 -21.81 -5.04 -6.75
CA TYR A 261 -22.71 -5.98 -7.41
C TYR A 261 -22.38 -7.43 -7.05
N ILE A 262 -21.10 -7.83 -7.03
CA ILE A 262 -20.69 -9.19 -6.64
C ILE A 262 -20.99 -9.49 -5.17
N ILE A 263 -20.74 -8.56 -4.25
CA ILE A 263 -20.92 -8.85 -2.82
C ILE A 263 -22.39 -8.93 -2.41
N ILE A 264 -23.25 -8.12 -3.03
CA ILE A 264 -24.66 -8.01 -2.62
C ILE A 264 -25.52 -9.14 -3.21
N LEU A 265 -25.13 -9.70 -4.36
CA LEU A 265 -25.95 -10.59 -5.18
C LEU A 265 -25.43 -12.03 -5.14
#